data_AF-A0A291H1V3-F1
#
_entry.id   AF-A0A291H1V3-F1
#
_cell.length_a   1.000
_cell.length_b   1.000
_cell.length_c   1.000
_cell.angle_alpha   90.00
_cell.angle_beta   90.00
_cell.angle_gamma   90.00
#
_symmetry.space_group_name_H-M   'P 1'
#
loop_
_entity.id
_entity.type
_entity.pdbx_description
1 polymer ?
#
loop_
_entity_poly.entity_id
_entity_poly.type
_entity_poly.pdbx_seq_one_letter_code
_entity_poly.pdbx_strand_id
1 'polypeptide(L)'
;MSPRSQERPSSPPKDGRRARFRTVLGIPVPLVLLALVASALMGVQLADALEQTTDNASSTGVTSVDSRTGIGKISAGAPVVTETTLGTEVQRLIDSGTIQPMTSFDAATCLRELGVSDSILILEEVAWGGDQTQGWLLVHGPLDRDTLRANGGIVSATVVLPSCGTTDDDITPAQNKLWSGDVRIGSL
;
A
#
# COMPACT_ATOMS: atom_id res chain seq x y z
N MET A 1 53.89 -31.26 -61.52
CA MET A 1 53.83 -32.53 -60.77
C MET A 1 54.27 -32.26 -59.35
N SER A 2 53.34 -32.35 -58.39
CA SER A 2 53.60 -32.29 -56.95
C SER A 2 53.33 -33.67 -56.35
N PRO A 3 53.99 -33.99 -55.24
CA PRO A 3 53.19 -34.28 -54.05
C PRO A 3 53.74 -33.53 -52.83
N ARG A 4 52.89 -32.71 -52.22
CA ARG A 4 53.10 -32.23 -50.85
C ARG A 4 52.43 -33.22 -49.92
N SER A 5 53.25 -33.87 -49.10
CA SER A 5 52.84 -34.83 -48.09
C SER A 5 51.95 -34.17 -47.04
N GLN A 6 50.87 -34.87 -46.74
CA GLN A 6 49.74 -34.47 -45.91
C GLN A 6 50.16 -34.58 -44.44
N GLU A 7 50.51 -33.45 -43.83
CA GLU A 7 50.82 -33.39 -42.41
C GLU A 7 49.53 -33.41 -41.59
N ARG A 8 49.53 -34.32 -40.62
CA ARG A 8 48.41 -34.78 -39.78
C ARG A 8 47.99 -33.68 -38.79
N PRO A 9 46.71 -33.26 -38.72
CA PRO A 9 46.26 -32.44 -37.61
C PRO A 9 46.11 -33.32 -36.36
N SER A 10 47.07 -33.25 -35.46
CA SER A 10 46.94 -33.71 -34.07
C SER A 10 46.02 -32.76 -33.32
N SER A 11 44.74 -33.10 -33.24
CA SER A 11 43.79 -32.43 -32.35
C SER A 11 44.20 -32.70 -30.89
N PRO A 12 44.39 -31.67 -30.05
CA PRO A 12 44.59 -31.90 -28.62
C PRO A 12 43.31 -32.52 -28.03
N PRO A 13 43.42 -33.40 -27.02
CA PRO A 13 42.26 -33.98 -26.39
C PRO A 13 41.40 -32.84 -25.82
N LYS A 14 40.10 -32.89 -26.13
CA LYS A 14 39.07 -32.15 -25.39
C LYS A 14 39.29 -32.48 -23.92
N ASP A 15 39.92 -31.57 -23.20
CA ASP A 15 39.83 -31.49 -21.76
C ASP A 15 38.37 -31.24 -21.45
N GLY A 16 37.63 -32.34 -21.36
CA GLY A 16 36.40 -32.39 -20.61
C GLY A 16 36.78 -31.92 -19.21
N ARG A 17 36.55 -30.63 -18.95
CA ARG A 17 36.32 -30.10 -17.61
C ARG A 17 35.15 -30.91 -17.05
N ARG A 18 35.44 -32.13 -16.59
CA ARG A 18 34.68 -32.82 -15.57
C ARG A 18 34.80 -31.90 -14.38
N ALA A 19 33.84 -30.99 -14.25
CA ALA A 19 33.58 -30.28 -13.03
C ALA A 19 33.41 -31.37 -11.97
N ARG A 20 34.49 -31.65 -11.24
CA ARG A 20 34.47 -32.54 -10.10
C ARG A 20 33.71 -31.78 -9.03
N PHE A 21 32.39 -31.87 -9.08
CA PHE A 21 31.52 -31.37 -8.06
C PHE A 21 31.85 -32.15 -6.79
N ARG A 22 32.58 -31.50 -5.89
CA ARG A 22 32.88 -32.03 -4.57
C ARG A 22 31.54 -32.21 -3.86
N THR A 23 31.14 -33.44 -3.60
CA THR A 23 29.95 -33.75 -2.80
C THR A 23 30.31 -33.61 -1.33
N VAL A 24 29.55 -32.81 -0.59
CA VAL A 24 29.58 -32.80 0.88
C VAL A 24 28.30 -33.48 1.33
N LEU A 25 28.40 -34.53 2.15
CA LEU A 25 27.25 -35.34 2.62
C LEU A 25 26.38 -36.02 1.53
N GLY A 26 26.94 -36.36 0.36
CA GLY A 26 26.21 -37.08 -0.70
C GLY A 26 25.28 -36.22 -1.55
N ILE A 27 25.27 -34.90 -1.35
CA ILE A 27 24.49 -33.93 -2.14
C ILE A 27 25.44 -33.17 -3.08
N PRO A 28 25.13 -33.06 -4.38
CA PRO A 28 25.98 -32.31 -5.32
C PRO A 28 25.95 -30.82 -4.96
N VAL A 29 27.14 -30.22 -4.78
CA VAL A 29 27.32 -28.81 -4.38
C VAL A 29 26.50 -27.77 -5.16
N PRO A 30 26.19 -27.94 -6.47
CA PRO A 30 25.29 -27.03 -7.17
C PRO A 30 23.91 -26.94 -6.54
N LEU A 31 23.37 -28.04 -6.00
CA LEU A 31 22.06 -28.04 -5.34
C LEU A 31 22.12 -27.36 -3.97
N VAL A 32 23.24 -27.48 -3.25
CA VAL A 32 23.45 -26.78 -1.97
C VAL A 32 23.53 -25.27 -2.21
N LEU A 33 24.22 -24.84 -3.27
CA LEU A 33 24.27 -23.43 -3.68
C LEU A 33 22.90 -22.91 -4.09
N LEU A 34 22.12 -23.70 -4.83
CA LEU A 34 20.78 -23.32 -5.25
C LEU A 34 19.83 -23.21 -4.04
N ALA A 35 19.92 -24.12 -3.07
CA ALA A 35 19.19 -24.04 -1.81
C ALA A 35 19.61 -22.83 -0.96
N LEU A 36 20.91 -22.52 -0.88
CA LEU A 36 21.42 -21.33 -0.19
C LEU A 36 20.91 -20.04 -0.85
N VAL A 37 20.93 -19.96 -2.18
CA VAL A 37 20.42 -18.80 -2.93
C VAL A 37 18.90 -18.66 -2.75
N ALA A 38 18.15 -19.77 -2.81
CA ALA A 38 16.70 -19.76 -2.58
C ALA A 38 16.36 -19.37 -1.13
N SER A 39 17.11 -19.86 -0.14
CA SER A 39 16.93 -19.49 1.26
C SER A 39 17.31 -18.03 1.53
N ALA A 40 18.34 -17.50 0.85
CA ALA A 40 18.69 -16.09 0.92
C ALA A 40 17.60 -15.21 0.26
N LEU A 41 17.06 -15.61 -0.89
CA LEU A 41 15.94 -14.93 -1.55
C LEU A 41 14.64 -14.99 -0.74
N MET A 42 14.38 -16.08 -0.03
CA MET A 42 13.27 -16.16 0.95
C MET A 42 13.54 -15.29 2.18
N GLY A 43 14.79 -15.21 2.65
CA GLY A 43 15.20 -14.33 3.75
C GLY A 43 15.01 -12.85 3.43
N VAL A 44 15.24 -12.43 2.18
CA VAL A 44 15.01 -11.04 1.73
C VAL A 44 13.52 -10.68 1.76
N GLN A 45 12.62 -11.60 1.38
CA GLN A 45 11.17 -11.36 1.48
C GLN A 45 10.67 -11.33 2.94
N LEU A 46 11.35 -12.02 3.86
CA LEU A 46 11.06 -11.95 5.30
C LEU A 46 11.58 -10.68 5.96
N ALA A 47 12.63 -10.04 5.42
CA ALA A 47 13.13 -8.76 5.92
C ALA A 47 12.18 -7.60 5.59
N ASP A 48 11.63 -7.55 4.37
CA ASP A 48 10.61 -6.56 3.98
C ASP A 48 9.31 -6.71 4.78
N ALA A 49 8.98 -7.93 5.23
CA ALA A 49 7.84 -8.16 6.11
C ALA A 49 8.13 -7.82 7.58
N LEU A 50 9.38 -7.99 8.06
CA LEU A 50 9.75 -7.64 9.44
C LEU A 50 9.95 -6.14 9.64
N GLU A 51 10.40 -5.39 8.63
CA GLU A 51 10.41 -3.92 8.68
C GLU A 51 8.97 -3.36 8.74
N GLN A 52 8.02 -3.98 8.03
CA GLN A 52 6.59 -3.62 8.14
C GLN A 52 5.94 -4.03 9.46
N THR A 53 6.46 -5.03 10.18
CA THR A 53 5.87 -5.50 11.44
C THR A 53 6.56 -4.90 12.67
N THR A 54 7.83 -4.48 12.56
CA THR A 54 8.61 -3.94 13.70
C THR A 54 8.34 -2.45 13.92
N ASP A 55 8.02 -1.68 12.89
CA ASP A 55 7.48 -0.32 13.07
C ASP A 55 6.05 -0.34 13.67
N ASN A 56 5.31 -1.44 13.52
CA ASN A 56 3.96 -1.60 14.08
C ASN A 56 3.91 -2.19 15.50
N ALA A 57 5.05 -2.57 16.09
CA ALA A 57 5.11 -3.21 17.42
C ALA A 57 5.89 -2.39 18.46
N SER A 58 5.80 -1.05 18.39
CA SER A 58 6.23 -0.18 19.50
C SER A 58 5.03 0.57 20.07
N SER A 59 4.70 0.24 21.31
CA SER A 59 3.71 0.89 22.19
C SER A 59 2.27 0.38 22.10
N THR A 60 2.03 -0.82 22.65
CA THR A 60 0.93 -0.99 23.61
C THR A 60 1.28 -0.20 24.87
N GLY A 61 1.25 1.13 24.76
CA GLY A 61 1.36 2.06 25.86
C GLY A 61 0.00 2.67 26.05
N VAL A 62 -0.68 2.30 27.13
CA VAL A 62 -1.78 3.09 27.67
C VAL A 62 -1.22 4.48 27.96
N THR A 63 -1.51 5.45 27.10
CA THR A 63 -1.34 6.87 27.43
C THR A 63 -2.56 7.63 26.97
N SER A 64 -3.14 8.29 27.96
CA SER A 64 -4.26 9.23 27.95
C SER A 64 -4.46 9.99 26.64
N VAL A 65 -5.73 10.11 26.29
CA VAL A 65 -6.30 11.22 25.53
C VAL A 65 -5.68 12.53 26.02
N ASP A 66 -4.84 13.16 25.19
CA ASP A 66 -4.58 14.60 25.26
C ASP A 66 -5.00 15.17 23.90
N SER A 67 -6.27 15.56 23.83
CA SER A 67 -6.83 16.30 22.72
C SER A 67 -6.15 17.67 22.66
N ARG A 68 -4.97 17.74 22.04
CA ARG A 68 -4.24 19.00 21.89
C ARG A 68 -4.49 19.60 20.53
N THR A 69 -5.46 20.51 20.55
CA THR A 69 -5.79 21.53 19.56
C THR A 69 -4.54 22.11 18.87
N GLY A 70 -4.44 21.86 17.57
CA GLY A 70 -3.47 22.49 16.68
C GLY A 70 -3.94 22.35 15.25
N ILE A 71 -4.41 23.45 14.66
CA ILE A 71 -4.72 23.56 13.23
C ILE A 71 -3.45 23.17 12.46
N GLY A 72 -3.49 22.06 11.73
CA GLY A 72 -2.42 21.62 10.83
C GLY A 72 -1.44 20.57 11.36
N LYS A 73 -1.78 19.81 12.41
CA LYS A 73 -0.99 18.61 12.79
C LYS A 73 -1.84 17.36 12.60
N ILE A 74 -1.35 16.44 11.79
CA ILE A 74 -1.91 15.10 11.60
C ILE A 74 -1.99 14.45 12.98
N SER A 75 -3.15 13.91 13.34
CA SER A 75 -3.28 13.09 14.54
C SER A 75 -2.20 11.99 14.52
N ALA A 76 -1.34 11.94 15.54
CA ALA A 76 -0.24 10.97 15.57
C ALA A 76 -0.80 9.55 15.38
N GLY A 77 -0.39 8.87 14.30
CA GLY A 77 -0.89 7.54 13.93
C GLY A 77 -1.96 7.48 12.83
N ALA A 78 -2.26 8.57 12.13
CA ALA A 78 -3.14 8.52 10.95
C ALA A 78 -2.57 7.61 9.84
N PRO A 79 -3.41 6.79 9.18
CA PRO A 79 -2.96 5.91 8.11
C PRO A 79 -2.44 6.71 6.91
N VAL A 80 -1.34 6.24 6.33
CA VAL A 80 -0.79 6.80 5.09
C VAL A 80 -1.49 6.16 3.90
N VAL A 81 -2.22 6.98 3.15
CA VAL A 81 -3.04 6.54 2.02
C VAL A 81 -2.51 7.15 0.73
N THR A 82 -2.37 6.30 -0.29
CA THR A 82 -1.99 6.68 -1.65
C THR A 82 -3.07 6.22 -2.60
N GLU A 83 -3.05 6.72 -3.84
CA GLU A 83 -3.97 6.23 -4.88
C GLU A 83 -3.92 4.71 -5.04
N THR A 84 -2.75 4.08 -4.88
CA THR A 84 -2.59 2.62 -4.98
C THR A 84 -3.08 1.85 -3.76
N THR A 85 -3.07 2.45 -2.57
CA THR A 85 -3.47 1.78 -1.31
C THR A 85 -4.88 2.14 -0.85
N LEU A 86 -5.51 3.11 -1.50
CA LEU A 86 -6.85 3.58 -1.16
C LEU A 86 -7.90 2.46 -1.23
N GLY A 87 -7.87 1.63 -2.28
CA GLY A 87 -8.86 0.58 -2.46
C GLY A 87 -8.88 -0.42 -1.31
N THR A 88 -7.69 -0.84 -0.85
CA THR A 88 -7.53 -1.74 0.30
C THR A 88 -7.94 -1.07 1.61
N GLU A 89 -7.68 0.24 1.74
CA GLU A 89 -8.02 0.99 2.95
C GLU A 89 -9.54 1.19 3.08
N VAL A 90 -10.22 1.55 1.99
CA VAL A 90 -11.67 1.69 1.97
C VAL A 90 -12.35 0.34 2.29
N GLN A 91 -11.85 -0.77 1.74
CA GLN A 91 -12.36 -2.10 2.10
C GLN A 91 -12.18 -2.38 3.61
N ARG A 92 -11.00 -2.10 4.16
CA ARG A 92 -10.72 -2.25 5.60
C ARG A 92 -11.69 -1.45 6.45
N LEU A 93 -12.00 -0.22 6.06
CA LEU A 93 -12.88 0.68 6.81
C LEU A 93 -14.35 0.25 6.76
N ILE A 94 -14.81 -0.24 5.61
CA ILE A 94 -16.14 -0.81 5.46
C ILE A 94 -16.28 -2.04 6.36
N ASP A 95 -15.23 -2.86 6.45
CA ASP A 95 -15.21 -4.08 7.25
C ASP A 95 -15.07 -3.83 8.77
N SER A 96 -14.22 -2.87 9.18
CA SER A 96 -14.01 -2.51 10.58
C SER A 96 -15.21 -1.78 11.17
N GLY A 97 -15.96 -1.07 10.33
CA GLY A 97 -17.15 -0.33 10.71
C GLY A 97 -16.88 0.86 11.65
N THR A 98 -15.63 1.32 11.73
CA THR A 98 -15.24 2.48 12.53
C THR A 98 -15.57 3.76 11.78
N ILE A 99 -16.66 4.41 12.19
CA ILE A 99 -16.88 5.82 11.90
C ILE A 99 -16.28 6.55 13.10
N GLN A 100 -15.17 7.26 12.92
CA GLN A 100 -14.77 8.26 13.90
C GLN A 100 -15.42 9.58 13.50
N PRO A 101 -16.60 9.93 14.05
CA PRO A 101 -17.15 11.26 13.87
C PRO A 101 -16.25 12.24 14.59
N MET A 102 -15.29 12.81 13.87
CA MET A 102 -14.47 13.90 14.36
C MET A 102 -15.30 15.18 14.26
N THR A 103 -15.56 15.83 15.40
CA THR A 103 -16.37 17.06 15.46
C THR A 103 -15.68 18.29 14.86
N SER A 104 -14.45 18.14 14.39
CA SER A 104 -13.63 19.23 13.85
C SER A 104 -13.76 19.43 12.34
N PHE A 105 -14.41 18.52 11.61
CA PHE A 105 -14.52 18.59 10.15
C PHE A 105 -15.98 18.41 9.68
N ASP A 106 -16.49 19.38 8.93
CA ASP A 106 -17.84 19.34 8.36
C ASP A 106 -17.84 18.70 6.97
N ALA A 107 -17.80 17.37 6.96
CA ALA A 107 -17.84 16.57 5.76
C ALA A 107 -19.11 16.78 4.92
N ALA A 108 -20.25 17.07 5.55
CA ALA A 108 -21.52 17.27 4.86
C ALA A 108 -21.54 18.60 4.10
N THR A 109 -20.97 19.66 4.67
CA THR A 109 -20.79 20.94 3.96
C THR A 109 -19.76 20.80 2.84
N CYS A 110 -18.62 20.18 3.11
CA CYS A 110 -17.59 19.91 2.09
C CYS A 110 -18.14 19.16 0.86
N LEU A 111 -18.87 18.05 1.04
CA LEU A 111 -19.42 17.31 -0.10
C LEU A 111 -20.46 18.12 -0.88
N ARG A 112 -21.29 18.92 -0.21
CA ARG A 112 -22.26 19.79 -0.88
C ARG A 112 -21.57 20.86 -1.73
N GLU A 113 -20.49 21.46 -1.22
CA GLU A 113 -19.67 22.42 -1.98
C GLU A 113 -19.00 21.77 -3.20
N LEU A 114 -18.64 20.50 -3.08
CA LEU A 114 -18.12 19.68 -4.19
C LEU A 114 -19.21 19.19 -5.16
N GLY A 115 -20.49 19.49 -4.91
CA GLY A 115 -21.62 19.07 -5.73
C GLY A 115 -22.00 17.60 -5.58
N VAL A 116 -21.56 16.95 -4.50
CA VAL A 116 -21.86 15.55 -4.19
C VAL A 116 -23.07 15.49 -3.25
N SER A 117 -24.09 14.74 -3.66
CA SER A 117 -25.32 14.55 -2.88
C SER A 117 -25.41 13.19 -2.18
N ASP A 118 -24.35 12.39 -2.25
CA ASP A 118 -24.30 11.06 -1.65
C ASP A 118 -24.25 11.11 -0.13
N SER A 119 -24.63 9.98 0.50
CA SER A 119 -24.49 9.82 1.94
C SER A 119 -23.05 9.47 2.30
N ILE A 120 -22.53 10.10 3.36
CA ILE A 120 -21.21 9.77 3.92
C ILE A 120 -21.32 8.45 4.66
N LEU A 121 -20.50 7.49 4.25
CA LEU A 121 -20.41 6.16 4.83
C LEU A 121 -19.29 6.09 5.87
N ILE A 122 -18.14 6.68 5.53
CA ILE A 122 -16.94 6.71 6.37
C ILE A 122 -16.30 8.08 6.25
N LEU A 123 -15.77 8.55 7.39
CA LEU A 123 -14.92 9.72 7.50
C LEU A 123 -13.70 9.35 8.34
N GLU A 124 -12.51 9.51 7.77
CA GLU A 124 -11.25 9.24 8.47
C GLU A 124 -10.20 10.30 8.14
N GLU A 125 -9.37 10.66 9.12
CA GLU A 125 -8.20 11.51 8.91
C GLU A 125 -7.06 10.66 8.34
N VAL A 126 -6.46 11.09 7.24
CA VAL A 126 -5.40 10.34 6.55
C VAL A 126 -4.22 11.24 6.22
N ALA A 127 -3.04 10.64 6.10
CA ALA A 127 -1.90 11.28 5.45
C ALA A 127 -1.91 10.88 3.97
N TRP A 128 -2.22 11.82 3.08
CA TRP A 128 -2.32 11.58 1.64
C TRP A 128 -0.96 11.69 0.96
N GLY A 129 -0.63 10.69 0.14
CA GLY A 129 0.52 10.71 -0.74
C GLY A 129 1.88 10.49 -0.05
N GLY A 130 2.96 10.52 -0.84
CA GLY A 130 4.32 10.35 -0.34
C GLY A 130 4.86 11.56 0.43
N ASP A 131 4.23 12.71 0.23
CA ASP A 131 4.41 13.96 0.97
C ASP A 131 3.64 13.96 2.31
N GLN A 132 2.79 12.95 2.55
CA GLN A 132 1.99 12.80 3.77
C GLN A 132 1.16 14.06 4.08
N THR A 133 0.56 14.65 3.05
CA THR A 133 -0.30 15.83 3.22
C THR A 133 -1.52 15.46 4.07
N GLN A 134 -1.77 16.23 5.14
CA GLN A 134 -2.94 16.01 5.98
C GLN A 134 -4.21 16.15 5.14
N GLY A 135 -5.08 15.15 5.21
CA GLY A 135 -6.36 15.17 4.51
C GLY A 135 -7.44 14.36 5.23
N TRP A 136 -8.65 14.51 4.74
CA TRP A 136 -9.80 13.70 5.14
C TRP A 136 -10.17 12.77 4.00
N LEU A 137 -10.28 11.48 4.31
CA LEU A 137 -10.85 10.47 3.44
C LEU A 137 -12.36 10.40 3.70
N LEU A 138 -13.13 10.77 2.69
CA LEU A 138 -14.58 10.65 2.66
C LEU A 138 -14.95 9.49 1.73
N VAL A 139 -15.58 8.46 2.30
CA VAL A 139 -16.21 7.41 1.50
C VAL A 139 -17.70 7.70 1.48
N HIS A 140 -18.26 7.83 0.28
CA HIS A 140 -19.67 8.15 0.08
C HIS A 140 -20.28 7.29 -1.02
N GLY A 141 -21.59 7.14 -0.97
CA GLY A 141 -22.32 6.42 -2.00
C GLY A 141 -23.82 6.35 -1.73
N PRO A 142 -24.57 5.73 -2.66
CA PRO A 142 -26.02 5.60 -2.56
C PRO A 142 -26.46 4.43 -1.66
N LEU A 143 -25.56 3.50 -1.36
CA LEU A 143 -25.82 2.32 -0.55
C LEU A 143 -25.26 2.50 0.86
N ASP A 144 -25.98 2.00 1.86
CA ASP A 144 -25.48 1.94 3.22
C ASP A 144 -24.38 0.86 3.36
N ARG A 145 -23.62 0.96 4.46
CA ARG A 145 -22.49 0.07 4.73
C ARG A 145 -22.90 -1.40 4.84
N ASP A 146 -24.04 -1.70 5.47
CA ASP A 146 -24.45 -3.09 5.70
C ASP A 146 -24.83 -3.76 4.38
N THR A 147 -25.50 -3.03 3.50
CA THR A 147 -25.78 -3.45 2.12
C THR A 147 -24.50 -3.70 1.33
N LEU A 148 -23.51 -2.80 1.43
CA LEU A 148 -22.21 -2.94 0.74
C LEU A 148 -21.41 -4.14 1.25
N ARG A 149 -21.43 -4.43 2.55
CA ARG A 149 -20.73 -5.60 3.12
C ARG A 149 -21.34 -6.91 2.63
N ALA A 150 -22.67 -6.98 2.57
CA ALA A 150 -23.37 -8.20 2.19
C ALA A 150 -23.31 -8.49 0.68
N ASN A 151 -23.34 -7.46 -0.17
CA ASN A 151 -23.51 -7.62 -1.61
C ASN A 151 -22.31 -7.15 -2.43
N GLY A 152 -21.33 -6.50 -1.80
CA GLY A 152 -20.31 -5.73 -2.50
C GLY A 152 -20.93 -4.50 -3.19
N GLY A 153 -20.12 -3.79 -3.95
CA GLY A 153 -20.61 -2.64 -4.71
C GLY A 153 -19.50 -1.72 -5.21
N ILE A 154 -19.90 -0.53 -5.66
CA ILE A 154 -18.99 0.55 -5.99
C ILE A 154 -19.35 1.72 -5.06
N VAL A 155 -18.35 2.26 -4.40
CA VAL A 155 -18.44 3.49 -3.61
C VAL A 155 -17.51 4.52 -4.20
N SER A 156 -17.83 5.78 -4.00
CA SER A 156 -16.93 6.87 -4.36
C SER A 156 -16.11 7.26 -3.13
N ALA A 157 -14.82 7.48 -3.35
CA ALA A 157 -13.90 7.96 -2.34
C ALA A 157 -13.35 9.31 -2.78
N THR A 158 -13.33 10.26 -1.86
CA THR A 158 -12.81 11.59 -2.09
C THR A 158 -11.86 11.95 -0.95
N VAL A 159 -10.67 12.44 -1.30
CA VAL A 159 -9.69 12.94 -0.34
C VAL A 159 -9.64 14.45 -0.46
N VAL A 160 -9.81 15.14 0.66
CA VAL A 160 -9.89 16.61 0.72
C VAL A 160 -8.98 17.19 1.80
N LEU A 161 -8.63 18.46 1.63
CA LEU A 161 -7.90 19.23 2.64
C LEU A 161 -8.79 19.53 3.86
N PRO A 162 -8.18 19.74 5.04
CA PRO A 162 -8.91 20.12 6.27
C PRO A 162 -9.71 21.42 6.17
N SER A 163 -9.38 22.29 5.22
CA SER A 163 -10.10 23.54 4.93
C SER A 163 -11.43 23.33 4.19
N CYS A 164 -11.72 22.13 3.69
CA CYS A 164 -12.98 21.87 3.00
C CYS A 164 -14.19 22.02 3.93
N GLY A 165 -15.28 22.65 3.47
CA GLY A 165 -16.45 22.94 4.30
C GLY A 165 -16.22 24.07 5.31
N THR A 166 -15.11 24.80 5.21
CA THR A 166 -14.91 26.07 5.95
C THR A 166 -15.28 27.24 5.05
N THR A 167 -15.83 28.30 5.63
CA THR A 167 -16.26 29.54 4.95
C THR A 167 -15.07 30.42 4.56
N ASP A 168 -14.01 29.84 4.01
CA ASP A 168 -12.88 30.58 3.46
C ASP A 168 -13.18 30.95 1.99
N ASP A 169 -13.61 32.20 1.78
CA ASP A 169 -14.06 32.71 0.48
C ASP A 169 -12.94 32.76 -0.57
N ASP A 170 -11.67 32.67 -0.16
CA ASP A 170 -10.51 32.75 -1.06
C ASP A 170 -10.17 31.40 -1.73
N ILE A 171 -10.73 30.28 -1.24
CA ILE A 171 -10.43 28.92 -1.72
C ILE A 171 -11.64 28.33 -2.43
N THR A 172 -11.49 28.01 -3.71
CA THR A 172 -12.57 27.32 -4.43
C THR A 172 -12.74 25.88 -3.92
N PRO A 173 -13.96 25.30 -3.91
CA PRO A 173 -14.16 23.92 -3.47
C PRO A 173 -13.28 22.90 -4.20
N ALA A 174 -12.99 23.12 -5.49
CA ALA A 174 -12.12 22.26 -6.27
C ALA A 174 -10.66 22.25 -5.79
N GLN A 175 -10.17 23.34 -5.19
CA GLN A 175 -8.82 23.42 -4.63
C GLN A 175 -8.68 22.64 -3.32
N ASN A 176 -9.79 22.45 -2.60
CA ASN A 176 -9.81 21.60 -1.41
C ASN A 176 -9.78 20.11 -1.75
N LYS A 177 -10.00 19.73 -3.01
CA LYS A 177 -10.00 18.33 -3.43
C LYS A 177 -8.60 17.87 -3.82
N LEU A 178 -8.05 16.93 -3.06
CA LEU A 178 -6.76 16.30 -3.36
C LEU A 178 -6.90 15.17 -4.37
N TRP A 179 -7.95 14.35 -4.22
CA TRP A 179 -8.21 13.21 -5.11
C TRP A 179 -9.69 12.81 -5.05
N SER A 180 -10.20 12.21 -6.13
CA SER A 180 -11.53 11.60 -6.15
C SER A 180 -11.58 10.46 -7.16
N GLY A 181 -12.25 9.36 -6.81
CA GLY A 181 -12.44 8.23 -7.70
C GLY A 181 -13.34 7.15 -7.10
N ASP A 182 -13.62 6.13 -7.91
CA ASP A 182 -14.50 5.03 -7.51
C ASP A 182 -13.69 3.82 -7.05
N VAL A 183 -14.15 3.20 -5.96
CA VAL A 183 -13.56 2.02 -5.36
C VAL A 183 -14.57 0.89 -5.38
N ARG A 184 -14.14 -0.27 -5.88
CA ARG A 184 -14.96 -1.48 -5.88
C ARG A 184 -14.80 -2.23 -4.56
N ILE A 185 -15.91 -2.43 -3.86
CA ILE A 185 -16.01 -3.18 -2.60
C ILE A 185 -16.40 -4.62 -2.91
N GLY A 186 -15.65 -5.56 -2.35
CA GLY A 186 -15.97 -6.98 -2.43
C GLY A 186 -17.12 -7.34 -1.48
N SER A 187 -17.93 -8.33 -1.88
CA SER A 187 -18.83 -9.01 -0.94
C SER A 187 -18.03 -10.01 -0.09
N LEU A 188 -18.36 -10.09 1.20
CA LEU A 188 -17.85 -11.13 2.11
C LEU A 188 -18.48 -12.51 1.85
#